data_AF-A0A937K7B8-F1
#
_entry.id   AF-A0A937K7B8-F1
#
_cell.length_a   1.000
_cell.length_b   1.000
_cell.length_c   1.000
_cell.angle_alpha   90.00
_cell.angle_beta   90.00
_cell.angle_gamma   90.00
#
_symmetry.space_group_name_H-M   'P 1'
#
loop_
_entity.id
_entity.type
_entity.pdbx_description
1 polymer ?
#
loop_
_entity_poly.entity_id
_entity_poly.type
_entity_poly.pdbx_seq_one_letter_code
_entity_poly.pdbx_strand_id
1 'polypeptide(L)'
;MMMDCGYAVGLTLVLAIAVAVAAWFVGRATGKMREANAWVILAIIVVSLVVLQLGARLAVMTLWVYGWAGVDPLGVCGGQLQVVTFGGTLVVIAAYVAAFFWSFRRTRKGA
;
A
#
# COMPACT_ATOMS: atom_id res chain seq x y z
N MET A 1 -11.47 22.61 3.70
CA MET A 1 -11.01 21.85 4.88
C MET A 1 -11.12 20.33 4.70
N MET A 2 -12.31 19.73 4.47
CA MET A 2 -12.42 18.27 4.20
C MET A 2 -12.10 17.87 2.75
N MET A 3 -12.44 18.70 1.76
CA MET A 3 -12.13 18.42 0.34
C MET A 3 -10.62 18.47 0.04
N ASP A 4 -9.84 19.20 0.83
CA ASP A 4 -8.40 19.38 0.59
C ASP A 4 -7.61 18.13 0.95
N CYS A 5 -7.98 17.36 1.98
CA CYS A 5 -7.33 16.08 2.29
C CYS A 5 -7.93 14.88 1.53
N GLY A 6 -9.08 15.08 0.88
CA GLY A 6 -9.82 14.01 0.22
C GLY A 6 -9.02 13.30 -0.87
N TYR A 7 -8.19 14.02 -1.63
CA TYR A 7 -7.33 13.42 -2.65
C TYR A 7 -6.22 12.56 -2.06
N ALA A 8 -5.54 13.02 -1.01
CA ALA A 8 -4.52 12.22 -0.32
C ALA A 8 -5.11 10.93 0.29
N VAL A 9 -6.28 11.02 0.92
CA VAL A 9 -6.98 9.88 1.51
C VAL A 9 -7.49 8.92 0.43
N GLY A 10 -8.08 9.44 -0.64
CA GLY A 10 -8.55 8.65 -1.78
C GLY A 10 -7.42 7.92 -2.49
N LEU A 11 -6.31 8.60 -2.74
CA LEU A 11 -5.13 8.00 -3.36
C LEU A 11 -4.54 6.90 -2.49
N THR A 12 -4.48 7.13 -1.17
CA THR A 12 -4.05 6.12 -0.19
C THR A 12 -4.95 4.88 -0.22
N LEU A 13 -6.28 5.06 -0.25
CA LEU A 13 -7.25 3.96 -0.31
C LEU A 13 -7.11 3.13 -1.58
N VAL A 14 -7.00 3.78 -2.74
CA VAL A 14 -6.82 3.08 -4.03
C VAL A 14 -5.52 2.28 -4.02
N LEU A 15 -4.43 2.87 -3.52
CA LEU A 15 -3.14 2.20 -3.42
C LEU A 15 -3.20 1.01 -2.44
N ALA A 16 -3.86 1.19 -1.30
CA ALA A 16 -4.06 0.14 -0.30
C ALA A 16 -4.83 -1.05 -0.87
N ILE A 17 -5.90 -0.81 -1.65
CA ILE A 17 -6.67 -1.86 -2.32
C ILE A 17 -5.80 -2.60 -3.34
N ALA A 18 -5.10 -1.88 -4.21
CA ALA A 18 -4.25 -2.51 -5.22
C ALA A 18 -3.15 -3.38 -4.58
N VAL A 19 -2.52 -2.87 -3.52
CA VAL A 19 -1.50 -3.58 -2.75
C VAL A 19 -2.09 -4.80 -2.03
N ALA A 20 -3.27 -4.68 -1.42
CA ALA A 20 -3.94 -5.80 -0.76
C ALA A 20 -4.30 -6.93 -1.74
N VAL A 21 -4.75 -6.59 -2.94
CA VAL A 21 -5.02 -7.56 -4.01
C VAL A 21 -3.75 -8.29 -4.41
N ALA A 22 -2.65 -7.57 -4.66
CA ALA A 22 -1.36 -8.18 -4.97
C ALA A 22 -0.88 -9.11 -3.84
N ALA A 23 -0.95 -8.63 -2.59
CA ALA A 23 -0.60 -9.40 -1.39
C ALA A 23 -1.41 -10.70 -1.26
N TRP A 24 -2.70 -10.65 -1.60
CA TRP A 24 -3.58 -11.80 -1.53
C TRP A 24 -3.18 -12.89 -2.51
N PHE A 25 -2.85 -12.55 -3.77
CA PHE A 25 -2.36 -13.50 -4.76
C PHE A 25 -1.03 -14.13 -4.34
N VAL A 26 -0.11 -13.30 -3.83
CA VAL A 26 1.19 -13.75 -3.33
C VAL A 26 1.04 -14.69 -2.13
N GLY A 27 0.19 -14.33 -1.14
CA GLY A 27 -0.10 -15.17 0.02
C GLY A 27 -0.76 -16.50 -0.34
N ARG A 28 -1.63 -16.50 -1.37
CA ARG A 28 -2.28 -17.71 -1.89
C ARG A 28 -1.28 -18.62 -2.59
N ALA A 29 -0.40 -18.08 -3.42
CA ALA A 29 0.67 -18.84 -4.05
C ALA A 29 1.56 -19.49 -2.98
N THR A 30 2.03 -18.69 -2.03
CA THR A 30 2.88 -19.11 -0.89
C THR A 30 2.22 -20.20 -0.05
N GLY A 31 0.91 -20.07 0.25
CA GLY A 31 0.18 -21.05 1.06
C GLY A 31 0.02 -22.41 0.39
N LYS A 32 0.04 -22.48 -0.95
CA LYS A 32 -0.04 -23.72 -1.72
C LYS A 32 1.30 -24.47 -1.85
N MET A 33 2.41 -23.86 -1.43
CA MET A 33 3.72 -24.49 -1.53
C MET A 33 4.00 -25.44 -0.36
N ARG A 34 4.28 -26.71 -0.69
CA ARG A 34 4.76 -27.73 0.25
C ARG A 34 6.27 -27.60 0.54
N GLU A 35 7.05 -27.07 -0.41
CA GLU A 35 8.50 -26.82 -0.28
C GLU A 35 8.85 -25.33 -0.43
N ALA A 36 9.91 -24.89 0.24
CA ALA A 36 10.35 -23.50 0.21
C ALA A 36 10.98 -23.16 -1.16
N ASN A 37 10.15 -22.68 -2.08
CA ASN A 37 10.61 -22.25 -3.40
C ASN A 37 11.22 -20.84 -3.32
N ALA A 38 12.54 -20.75 -3.57
CA ALA A 38 13.30 -19.50 -3.54
C ALA A 38 12.69 -18.42 -4.45
N TRP A 39 12.12 -18.78 -5.61
CA TRP A 39 11.49 -17.83 -6.53
C TRP A 39 10.30 -17.09 -5.93
N VAL A 40 9.59 -17.74 -5.03
CA VAL A 40 8.34 -17.22 -4.44
C VAL A 40 8.67 -16.33 -3.26
N ILE A 41 9.67 -16.72 -2.46
CA ILE A 41 10.27 -15.86 -1.45
C ILE A 41 10.82 -14.59 -2.10
N LEU A 42 11.53 -14.72 -3.22
CA LEU A 42 12.07 -13.60 -3.97
C LEU A 42 10.97 -12.69 -4.52
N ALA A 43 9.86 -13.27 -5.03
CA ALA A 43 8.68 -12.49 -5.44
C ALA A 43 8.04 -11.73 -4.27
N ILE A 44 7.92 -12.35 -3.08
CA ILE A 44 7.40 -11.67 -1.88
C ILE A 44 8.30 -10.49 -1.51
N ILE A 45 9.63 -10.69 -1.52
CA ILE A 45 10.59 -9.64 -1.19
C ILE A 45 10.48 -8.48 -2.18
N VAL A 46 10.46 -8.76 -3.49
CA VAL A 46 10.30 -7.74 -4.52
C VAL A 46 9.00 -6.96 -4.35
N VAL A 47 7.87 -7.64 -4.11
CA VAL A 47 6.59 -6.95 -3.87
C VAL A 47 6.65 -6.11 -2.60
N SER A 48 7.26 -6.61 -1.52
CA SER A 48 7.40 -5.88 -0.25
C SER A 48 8.28 -4.63 -0.42
N LEU A 49 9.37 -4.73 -1.19
CA LEU A 49 10.22 -3.60 -1.54
C LEU A 49 9.48 -2.58 -2.39
N VAL A 50 8.68 -3.01 -3.37
CA VAL A 50 7.86 -2.11 -4.19
C VAL A 50 6.85 -1.35 -3.32
N VAL A 51 6.19 -2.02 -2.37
CA VAL A 51 5.26 -1.37 -1.43
C VAL A 51 5.97 -0.35 -0.54
N LEU A 52 7.14 -0.69 0.01
CA LEU A 52 7.94 0.23 0.82
C LEU A 52 8.40 1.46 0.02
N GLN A 53 8.81 1.25 -1.24
CA GLN A 53 9.24 2.34 -2.12
C GLN A 53 8.07 3.22 -2.58
N LEU A 54 6.90 2.62 -2.86
CA LEU A 54 5.68 3.36 -3.16
C LEU A 54 5.20 4.15 -1.94
N GLY A 55 5.32 3.59 -0.74
CA GLY A 55 5.05 4.29 0.50
C GLY A 55 5.97 5.51 0.66
N ALA A 56 7.28 5.34 0.52
CA ALA A 56 8.24 6.44 0.58
C ALA A 56 7.98 7.53 -0.47
N ARG A 57 7.43 7.15 -1.64
CA ARG A 57 7.08 8.07 -2.73
C ARG A 57 5.64 8.58 -2.67
N LEU A 58 4.81 8.13 -1.73
CA LEU A 58 3.41 8.51 -1.64
C LEU A 58 3.28 10.02 -1.40
N ALA A 59 4.14 10.59 -0.57
CA ALA A 59 4.23 12.03 -0.34
C ALA A 59 4.53 12.81 -1.62
N VAL A 60 5.45 12.31 -2.45
CA VAL A 60 5.81 12.93 -3.74
C VAL A 60 4.66 12.81 -4.74
N MET A 61 4.01 11.65 -4.81
CA MET A 61 2.86 11.41 -5.68
C MET A 61 1.68 12.31 -5.32
N THR A 62 1.40 12.49 -4.03
CA THR A 62 0.36 13.42 -3.58
C THR A 62 0.70 14.85 -3.96
N LEU A 63 1.94 15.32 -3.76
CA LEU A 63 2.36 16.66 -4.18
C LEU A 63 2.15 16.88 -5.68
N TRP A 64 2.47 15.88 -6.50
CA TRP A 64 2.26 15.94 -7.95
C TRP A 64 0.78 16.06 -8.31
N VAL A 65 -0.09 15.29 -7.65
CA VAL A 65 -1.55 15.33 -7.87
C VAL A 65 -2.15 16.67 -7.45
N TYR A 66 -1.74 17.23 -6.32
CA TYR A 66 -2.19 18.56 -5.90
C TYR A 66 -1.67 19.67 -6.82
N GLY A 67 -0.43 19.55 -7.31
CA GLY A 67 0.14 20.47 -8.29
C GLY A 67 -0.62 20.46 -9.62
N TRP A 68 -1.05 19.29 -10.10
CA TRP A 68 -1.91 19.17 -11.28
C TRP A 68 -3.32 19.73 -11.06
N ALA A 69 -3.83 19.61 -9.84
CA ALA A 69 -5.13 20.18 -9.46
C ALA A 69 -5.06 21.70 -9.24
N GLY A 70 -3.90 22.34 -9.36
CA GLY A 70 -3.71 23.77 -9.16
C GLY A 70 -3.85 24.20 -7.69
N VAL A 71 -3.72 23.27 -6.74
CA VAL A 71 -3.89 23.51 -5.31
C VAL A 71 -2.52 23.69 -4.66
N ASP A 72 -2.34 24.74 -3.87
CA ASP A 72 -1.08 25.04 -3.21
C ASP A 72 -0.77 24.00 -2.12
N PRO A 73 0.21 23.10 -2.32
CA PRO A 73 0.44 21.94 -1.46
C PRO A 73 0.88 22.33 -0.04
N LEU A 74 1.39 23.56 0.16
CA LEU A 74 1.82 24.07 1.46
C LEU A 74 0.64 24.45 2.36
N GLY A 75 -0.54 24.71 1.77
CA GLY A 75 -1.78 25.00 2.51
C GLY A 75 -2.71 23.79 2.68
N VAL A 76 -2.47 22.69 1.95
CA VAL A 76 -3.32 21.49 1.98
C VAL A 76 -3.25 20.81 3.35
N CYS A 77 -4.40 20.33 3.84
CA CYS A 77 -4.53 19.75 5.18
C CYS A 77 -4.00 20.66 6.31
N GLY A 78 -4.08 21.99 6.16
CA GLY A 78 -3.56 22.94 7.14
C GLY A 78 -2.04 22.85 7.32
N GLY A 79 -1.31 22.44 6.28
CA GLY A 79 0.14 22.23 6.31
C GLY A 79 0.57 20.84 6.82
N GLN A 80 -0.37 19.94 7.12
CA GLN A 80 -0.08 18.61 7.66
C GLN A 80 -0.01 17.49 6.59
N LEU A 81 0.16 17.84 5.31
CA LEU A 81 0.20 16.87 4.21
C LEU A 81 1.23 15.74 4.46
N GLN A 82 2.38 16.05 5.05
CA GLN A 82 3.42 15.07 5.38
C GLN A 82 2.97 14.05 6.43
N VAL A 83 2.17 14.47 7.43
CA VAL A 83 1.64 13.59 8.47
C VAL A 83 0.54 12.69 7.91
N VAL A 84 -0.33 13.24 7.07
CA VAL A 84 -1.43 12.48 6.44
C VAL A 84 -0.86 11.43 5.48
N THR A 85 0.12 11.80 4.66
CA THR A 85 0.78 10.87 3.73
C THR A 85 1.55 9.79 4.49
N PHE A 86 2.27 10.14 5.57
CA PHE A 86 2.91 9.16 6.45
C PHE A 86 1.91 8.20 7.12
N GLY A 87 0.78 8.71 7.62
CA GLY A 87 -0.30 7.85 8.13
C GLY A 87 -0.84 6.92 7.04
N GLY A 88 -0.99 7.43 5.81
CA GLY A 88 -1.45 6.65 4.68
C GLY A 88 -0.51 5.52 4.28
N THR A 89 0.82 5.73 4.34
CA THR A 89 1.78 4.66 4.05
C THR A 89 1.69 3.53 5.08
N LEU A 90 1.52 3.85 6.37
CA LEU A 90 1.31 2.84 7.41
C LEU A 90 0.05 2.02 7.16
N VAL A 91 -1.04 2.66 6.70
CA VAL A 91 -2.28 1.96 6.32
C VAL A 91 -2.05 1.00 5.16
N VAL A 92 -1.32 1.43 4.12
CA VAL A 92 -0.99 0.56 2.96
C VAL A 92 -0.15 -0.65 3.40
N ILE A 93 0.84 -0.45 4.26
CA ILE A 93 1.69 -1.52 4.80
C ILE A 93 0.84 -2.49 5.64
N ALA A 94 0.00 -1.98 6.54
CA ALA A 94 -0.88 -2.81 7.36
C ALA A 94 -1.85 -3.64 6.51
N ALA A 95 -2.43 -3.02 5.47
CA ALA A 95 -3.30 -3.71 4.51
C ALA A 95 -2.57 -4.84 3.76
N TYR A 96 -1.33 -4.59 3.31
CA TYR A 96 -0.48 -5.61 2.69
C TYR A 96 -0.27 -6.82 3.60
N VAL A 97 0.22 -6.57 4.82
CA VAL A 97 0.54 -7.63 5.79
C VAL A 97 -0.71 -8.42 6.17
N ALA A 98 -1.82 -7.74 6.47
CA ALA A 98 -3.07 -8.38 6.83
C ALA A 98 -3.62 -9.25 5.70
N ALA A 99 -3.65 -8.74 4.46
CA ALA A 99 -4.14 -9.47 3.29
C ALA A 99 -3.26 -10.68 2.95
N PHE A 100 -1.94 -10.53 3.03
CA PHE A 100 -0.99 -11.63 2.84
C PHE A 100 -1.20 -12.74 3.87
N PHE A 101 -1.18 -12.42 5.17
CA PHE A 101 -1.33 -13.40 6.24
C PHE A 101 -2.70 -14.08 6.20
N TRP A 102 -3.77 -13.32 5.93
CA TRP A 102 -5.10 -13.88 5.82
C TRP A 102 -5.22 -14.85 4.65
N SER A 103 -4.70 -14.48 3.48
CA SER A 103 -4.68 -15.34 2.29
C SER A 103 -3.85 -16.61 2.52
N PHE A 104 -2.65 -16.46 3.10
CA PHE A 104 -1.77 -17.57 3.44
C PHE A 104 -2.44 -18.56 4.41
N ARG A 105 -3.01 -18.05 5.52
CA ARG A 105 -3.66 -18.87 6.55
C ARG A 105 -4.90 -19.58 6.01
N ARG A 106 -5.69 -18.91 5.18
CA ARG A 106 -6.88 -19.49 4.53
C ARG A 106 -6.49 -20.63 3.58
N THR A 107 -5.43 -20.43 2.82
CA THR A 107 -4.94 -21.43 1.86
C THR A 107 -4.37 -22.67 2.56
N ARG A 108 -3.63 -22.49 3.67
CA ARG A 108 -3.11 -23.59 4.50
C ARG A 108 -4.19 -24.37 5.27
N LYS A 109 -5.32 -23.75 5.62
CA LYS A 109 -6.44 -24.41 6.32
C LYS A 109 -7.37 -25.19 5.38
N GLY A 110 -7.32 -24.91 4.08
CA GLY A 110 -8.16 -25.56 3.05
C GLY A 110 -7.40 -26.52 2.13
N ALA A 111 -6.13 -26.81 2.44
CA ALA A 111 -5.29 -27.82 1.78
C ALA A 111 -4.96 -28.92 2.79
#